data_AF-A0A6G4N158-F1
#
_entry.id   AF-A0A6G4N158-F1
#
_cell.length_a   1.000
_cell.length_b   1.000
_cell.length_c   1.000
_cell.angle_alpha   90.00
_cell.angle_beta   90.00
_cell.angle_gamma   90.00
#
_symmetry.space_group_name_H-M   'P 1'
#
loop_
_entity.id
_entity.type
_entity.pdbx_description
1 polymer ?
#
loop_
_entity_poly.entity_id
_entity_poly.type
_entity_poly.pdbx_seq_one_letter_code
_entity_poly.pdbx_strand_id
1 'polypeptide(L)'
;KIPYLETTGMPTRILLKKRRFKCYQCSKMMVAETSLVKKNHQIPCIINQKIAQKLIEKASMTVIARQLAISTSTVIRKLNDFRFKHDFSRLPEIMSWDEYAFTKGKMSFIAQDFEKLNIITVLEGRTQAVIRDHFIRYDRAVRCQVKIITIDMFSPYYALAKQLFPCAKIVLDRFHIVQHLSRAMSRVRVQIMNQFDRKSHEYKAIKRYWKLIQKDSRKLSDKRFYRPTFRMHLTNKEILDKLLSYSE
;
A
#
# COMPACT_ATOMS: atom_id res chain seq x y z
N LYS A 1 18.71 -21.82 -28.81
CA LYS A 1 17.74 -20.74 -29.14
C LYS A 1 17.48 -19.96 -27.86
N ILE A 2 17.52 -18.63 -27.90
CA ILE A 2 17.27 -17.77 -26.74
C ILE A 2 15.97 -16.98 -26.97
N PRO A 3 15.16 -16.72 -25.93
CA PRO A 3 13.96 -15.88 -26.07
C PRO A 3 14.34 -14.46 -26.47
N TYR A 4 13.44 -13.72 -27.11
CA TYR A 4 13.61 -12.31 -27.45
C TYR A 4 12.28 -11.55 -27.31
N LEU A 5 12.31 -10.23 -27.45
CA LEU A 5 11.11 -9.41 -27.39
C LEU A 5 10.12 -9.83 -28.49
N GLU A 6 8.84 -9.85 -28.15
CA GLU A 6 7.77 -10.15 -29.10
C GLU A 6 7.80 -9.17 -30.27
N THR A 7 7.60 -9.69 -31.48
CA THR A 7 7.49 -8.90 -32.71
C THR A 7 6.11 -9.16 -33.27
N THR A 8 5.33 -8.11 -33.54
CA THR A 8 3.94 -8.19 -34.07
C THR A 8 3.01 -9.14 -33.31
N GLY A 9 3.20 -9.25 -31.98
CA GLY A 9 2.39 -10.13 -31.12
C GLY A 9 2.80 -11.61 -31.15
N MET A 10 3.90 -11.96 -31.81
CA MET A 10 4.40 -13.33 -31.88
C MET A 10 5.64 -13.55 -30.99
N PRO A 11 5.70 -14.65 -30.22
CA PRO A 11 6.87 -15.03 -29.45
C PRO A 11 8.10 -15.23 -30.36
N THR A 12 9.15 -14.44 -30.12
CA THR A 12 10.35 -14.43 -30.96
C THR A 12 11.52 -15.13 -30.26
N ARG A 13 12.34 -15.86 -31.02
CA ARG A 13 13.55 -16.53 -30.52
C ARG A 13 14.74 -16.27 -31.44
N ILE A 14 15.90 -15.97 -30.85
CA ILE A 14 17.15 -15.81 -31.59
C ILE A 14 17.91 -17.15 -31.59
N LEU A 15 18.36 -17.57 -32.77
CA LEU A 15 19.32 -18.66 -32.90
C LEU A 15 20.74 -18.09 -32.79
N LEU A 16 21.26 -18.02 -31.56
CA LEU A 16 22.61 -17.54 -31.30
C LEU A 16 23.62 -18.69 -31.39
N LYS A 17 24.57 -18.62 -32.33
CA LYS A 17 25.74 -19.51 -32.42
C LYS A 17 26.99 -18.74 -31.96
N LYS A 18 27.66 -19.20 -30.90
CA LYS A 18 28.90 -18.60 -30.38
C LYS A 18 30.10 -19.43 -30.81
N ARG A 19 31.15 -18.77 -31.32
CA ARG A 19 32.43 -19.44 -31.64
C ARG A 19 33.18 -19.77 -30.34
N ARG A 20 33.86 -20.92 -30.32
CA ARG A 20 34.76 -21.33 -29.25
C ARG A 20 36.18 -21.34 -29.81
N PHE A 21 37.10 -20.70 -29.11
CA PHE A 21 38.52 -20.62 -29.44
C PHE A 21 39.31 -21.44 -28.42
N LYS A 22 40.30 -22.20 -28.90
CA LYS A 22 41.28 -22.91 -28.06
C LYS A 22 42.63 -22.23 -28.22
N CYS A 23 43.27 -21.85 -27.13
CA CYS A 23 44.65 -21.38 -27.18
C CYS A 23 45.59 -22.57 -27.41
N TYR A 24 46.42 -22.52 -28.44
CA TYR A 24 47.36 -23.62 -28.74
C TYR A 24 48.53 -23.72 -27.74
N GLN A 25 48.89 -22.63 -27.07
CA GLN A 25 50.01 -22.62 -26.13
C GLN A 25 49.62 -23.06 -24.70
N CYS A 26 48.42 -22.71 -24.23
CA CYS A 26 47.97 -23.03 -22.86
C CYS A 26 46.69 -23.89 -22.78
N SER A 27 46.17 -24.36 -23.91
CA SER A 27 44.94 -25.17 -24.03
C SER A 27 43.66 -24.57 -23.42
N LYS A 28 43.68 -23.30 -22.98
CA LYS A 28 42.49 -22.62 -22.45
C LYS A 28 41.44 -22.42 -23.53
N MET A 29 40.18 -22.68 -23.17
CA MET A 29 39.01 -22.47 -24.02
C MET A 29 38.36 -21.13 -23.72
N MET A 30 38.09 -20.36 -24.76
CA MET A 30 37.37 -19.08 -24.69
C MET A 30 36.17 -19.11 -25.62
N VAL A 31 35.04 -18.55 -25.20
CA VAL A 31 33.84 -18.42 -26.02
C VAL A 31 33.71 -16.97 -26.44
N ALA A 32 33.40 -16.72 -27.72
CA ALA A 32 33.14 -15.37 -28.23
C ALA A 32 32.06 -14.69 -27.39
N GLU A 33 32.38 -13.50 -26.89
CA GLU A 33 31.45 -12.68 -26.12
C GLU A 33 30.47 -11.95 -27.04
N THR A 34 29.31 -11.59 -26.49
CA THR A 34 28.27 -10.85 -27.23
C THR A 34 27.51 -9.99 -26.24
N SER A 35 27.07 -8.81 -26.69
CA SER A 35 26.23 -7.90 -25.92
C SER A 35 24.84 -8.48 -25.61
N LEU A 36 24.36 -9.45 -26.42
CA LEU A 36 23.03 -10.03 -26.26
C LEU A 36 22.88 -10.83 -24.96
N VAL A 37 23.88 -11.62 -24.60
CA VAL A 37 23.83 -12.56 -23.47
C VAL A 37 25.17 -12.62 -22.75
N LYS A 38 25.16 -12.32 -21.45
CA LYS A 38 26.33 -12.41 -20.56
C LYS A 38 26.96 -13.82 -20.57
N LYS A 39 28.25 -13.90 -20.24
CA LYS A 39 28.97 -15.17 -20.05
C LYS A 39 28.22 -16.05 -19.04
N ASN A 40 28.06 -17.34 -19.33
CA ASN A 40 27.34 -18.32 -18.50
C ASN A 40 25.83 -18.06 -18.29
N HIS A 41 25.22 -17.15 -19.03
CA HIS A 41 23.77 -16.91 -19.00
C HIS A 41 23.10 -17.42 -20.27
N GLN A 42 21.81 -17.76 -20.17
CA GLN A 42 20.97 -18.15 -21.32
C GLN A 42 19.88 -17.12 -21.66
N ILE A 43 19.56 -16.23 -20.70
CA ILE A 43 18.55 -15.18 -20.86
C ILE A 43 19.23 -13.90 -21.37
N PRO A 44 18.74 -13.29 -22.46
CA PRO A 44 19.31 -12.06 -22.96
C PRO A 44 19.20 -10.90 -21.98
N CYS A 45 20.15 -9.97 -22.09
CA CYS A 45 20.19 -8.74 -21.29
C CYS A 45 18.90 -7.92 -21.43
N ILE A 46 18.39 -7.78 -22.66
CA ILE A 46 17.17 -7.02 -22.95
C ILE A 46 15.92 -7.65 -22.31
N ILE A 47 15.85 -8.99 -22.23
CA ILE A 47 14.76 -9.68 -21.54
C ILE A 47 14.83 -9.40 -20.05
N ASN A 48 16.02 -9.45 -19.43
CA ASN A 48 16.17 -9.11 -18.01
C ASN A 48 15.76 -7.67 -17.69
N GLN A 49 16.06 -6.71 -18.57
CA GLN A 49 15.60 -5.33 -18.46
C GLN A 49 14.09 -5.23 -18.61
N LYS A 50 13.49 -5.97 -19.55
CA LYS A 50 12.04 -5.99 -19.74
C LYS A 50 11.29 -6.63 -18.57
N ILE A 51 11.84 -7.68 -17.96
CA ILE A 51 11.33 -8.26 -16.71
C ILE A 51 11.31 -7.18 -15.62
N ALA A 52 12.41 -6.45 -15.44
CA ALA A 52 12.51 -5.36 -14.46
C ALA A 52 11.44 -4.29 -14.68
N GLN A 53 11.25 -3.84 -15.92
CA GLN A 53 10.22 -2.87 -16.27
C GLN A 53 8.81 -3.40 -15.93
N LYS A 54 8.50 -4.64 -16.34
CA LYS A 54 7.19 -5.24 -16.12
C LYS A 54 6.89 -5.57 -14.66
N LEU A 55 7.91 -5.80 -13.83
CA LEU A 55 7.75 -6.01 -12.39
C LEU A 55 7.34 -4.72 -11.65
N ILE A 56 7.56 -3.54 -12.23
CA ILE A 56 7.08 -2.26 -11.69
C ILE A 56 5.59 -2.05 -12.03
N GLU A 57 5.15 -2.60 -13.16
CA GLU A 57 3.75 -2.57 -13.58
C GLU A 57 2.89 -3.48 -12.69
N LYS A 58 1.57 -3.21 -12.61
CA LYS A 58 0.60 -4.04 -11.89
C LYS A 58 0.28 -5.34 -12.66
N ALA A 59 1.29 -6.13 -12.99
CA ALA A 59 1.18 -7.40 -13.71
C ALA A 59 1.60 -8.58 -12.83
N SER A 60 0.91 -9.72 -12.96
CA SER A 60 1.31 -10.93 -12.24
C SER A 60 2.58 -11.54 -12.84
N MET A 61 3.40 -12.19 -12.01
CA MET A 61 4.62 -12.86 -12.48
C MET A 61 4.34 -13.94 -13.54
N THR A 62 3.15 -14.58 -13.48
CA THR A 62 2.71 -15.56 -14.48
C THR A 62 2.39 -14.93 -15.84
N VAL A 63 1.82 -13.72 -15.85
CA VAL A 63 1.57 -12.95 -17.07
C VAL A 63 2.88 -12.47 -17.67
N ILE A 64 3.80 -11.94 -16.84
CA ILE A 64 5.13 -11.50 -17.29
C ILE A 64 5.90 -12.66 -17.92
N ALA A 65 5.89 -13.84 -17.28
CA ALA A 65 6.56 -15.03 -17.77
C ALA A 65 6.01 -15.46 -19.14
N ARG A 66 4.68 -15.44 -19.31
CA ARG A 66 4.01 -15.78 -20.57
C ARG A 66 4.38 -14.81 -21.69
N GLN A 67 4.28 -13.50 -21.45
CA GLN A 67 4.59 -12.44 -22.42
C GLN A 67 6.06 -12.42 -22.86
N LEU A 68 6.97 -12.86 -22.00
CA LEU A 68 8.40 -12.88 -22.30
C LEU A 68 8.89 -14.27 -22.72
N ALA A 69 7.99 -15.26 -22.85
CA ALA A 69 8.31 -16.65 -23.18
C ALA A 69 9.41 -17.25 -22.29
N ILE A 70 9.36 -16.99 -20.99
CA ILE A 70 10.30 -17.47 -19.95
C ILE A 70 9.57 -18.21 -18.83
N SER A 71 10.32 -18.89 -17.96
CA SER A 71 9.77 -19.48 -16.75
C SER A 71 9.42 -18.43 -15.70
N THR A 72 8.38 -18.69 -14.91
CA THR A 72 8.03 -17.90 -13.71
C THR A 72 9.17 -17.84 -12.70
N SER A 73 9.92 -18.93 -12.54
CA SER A 73 11.11 -18.99 -11.69
C SER A 73 12.20 -17.99 -12.11
N THR A 74 12.31 -17.67 -13.41
CA THR A 74 13.26 -16.64 -13.89
C THR A 74 12.81 -15.24 -13.49
N VAL A 75 11.51 -14.97 -13.55
CA VAL A 75 10.92 -13.71 -13.08
C VAL A 75 11.14 -13.55 -11.57
N ILE A 76 10.91 -14.60 -10.78
CA ILE A 76 11.10 -14.60 -9.31
C ILE A 76 12.58 -14.37 -8.96
N ARG A 77 13.52 -15.06 -9.60
CA ARG A 77 14.95 -14.81 -9.37
C ARG A 77 15.32 -13.37 -9.67
N LYS A 78 14.80 -12.81 -10.77
CA LYS A 78 15.05 -11.42 -11.13
C LYS A 78 14.44 -10.46 -10.11
N LEU A 79 13.26 -10.77 -9.57
CA LEU A 79 12.66 -10.02 -8.48
C LEU A 79 13.56 -10.04 -7.23
N ASN A 80 14.08 -11.21 -6.87
CA ASN A 80 14.97 -11.37 -5.70
C ASN A 80 16.35 -10.71 -5.87
N ASP A 81 16.77 -10.41 -7.11
CA ASP A 81 17.98 -9.59 -7.34
C ASP A 81 17.80 -8.15 -6.83
N PHE A 82 16.56 -7.64 -6.79
CA PHE A 82 16.31 -6.30 -6.27
C PHE A 82 16.45 -6.30 -4.76
N ARG A 83 17.53 -5.68 -4.28
CA ARG A 83 17.74 -5.42 -2.87
C ARG A 83 17.32 -3.99 -2.56
N PHE A 84 16.41 -3.83 -1.61
CA PHE A 84 16.13 -2.52 -1.05
C PHE A 84 17.34 -2.10 -0.21
N LYS A 85 18.02 -1.04 -0.62
CA LYS A 85 19.08 -0.42 0.18
C LYS A 85 18.42 0.62 1.05
N HIS A 86 18.44 0.42 2.36
CA HIS A 86 18.03 1.44 3.29
C HIS A 86 19.11 2.51 3.37
N ASP A 87 18.72 3.76 3.14
CA ASP A 87 19.55 4.91 3.45
C ASP A 87 19.34 5.29 4.92
N PHE A 88 20.35 5.04 5.75
CA PHE A 88 20.34 5.38 7.18
C PHE A 88 20.91 6.77 7.46
N SER A 89 21.31 7.52 6.42
CA SER A 89 21.91 8.85 6.58
C SER A 89 20.87 9.95 6.84
N ARG A 90 19.60 9.72 6.47
CA ARG A 90 18.55 10.75 6.51
C ARG A 90 17.19 10.19 6.90
N LEU A 91 16.45 11.01 7.65
CA LEU A 91 15.01 10.86 7.89
C LEU A 91 14.29 12.16 7.51
N PRO A 92 12.99 12.10 7.16
CA PRO A 92 12.21 13.30 6.91
C PRO A 92 11.87 14.05 8.20
N GLU A 93 11.56 15.34 8.11
CA GLU A 93 11.11 16.11 9.26
C GLU A 93 9.71 15.68 9.75
N ILE A 94 8.86 15.25 8.82
CA ILE A 94 7.50 14.78 9.09
C ILE A 94 7.38 13.34 8.60
N MET A 95 7.06 12.43 9.51
CA MET A 95 6.94 11.00 9.24
C MET A 95 5.56 10.51 9.64
N SER A 96 5.04 9.51 8.93
CA SER A 96 3.81 8.80 9.32
C SER A 96 4.10 7.34 9.59
N TRP A 97 3.53 6.81 10.66
CA TRP A 97 3.55 5.39 11.01
C TRP A 97 2.15 4.81 10.89
N ASP A 98 2.03 3.68 10.21
CA ASP A 98 0.76 2.97 10.05
C ASP A 98 0.98 1.45 10.02
N GLU A 99 -0.10 0.69 10.05
CA GLU A 99 -0.12 -0.75 9.87
C GLU A 99 -0.71 -1.14 8.51
N TYR A 100 -0.05 -2.06 7.82
CA TYR A 100 -0.51 -2.58 6.52
C TYR A 100 -0.67 -4.09 6.57
N ALA A 101 -1.82 -4.60 6.12
CA ALA A 101 -2.08 -6.03 6.02
C ALA A 101 -1.60 -6.58 4.67
N PHE A 102 -0.42 -7.23 4.64
CA PHE A 102 0.13 -7.82 3.40
C PHE A 102 -0.33 -9.26 3.16
N THR A 103 -0.34 -10.10 4.19
CA THR A 103 -0.84 -11.49 4.13
C THR A 103 -2.04 -11.66 5.03
N LYS A 104 -2.97 -12.56 4.67
CA LYS A 104 -4.19 -12.83 5.47
C LYS A 104 -3.81 -13.08 6.94
N GLY A 105 -4.12 -12.12 7.81
CA GLY A 105 -3.96 -12.23 9.26
C GLY A 105 -2.66 -11.66 9.87
N LYS A 106 -1.68 -11.20 9.07
CA LYS A 106 -0.46 -10.58 9.60
C LYS A 106 -0.37 -9.10 9.23
N MET A 107 -0.30 -8.25 10.25
CA MET A 107 -0.09 -6.81 10.13
C MET A 107 1.41 -6.51 10.10
N SER A 108 1.82 -5.74 9.10
CA SER A 108 3.18 -5.23 8.91
C SER A 108 3.22 -3.75 9.24
N PHE A 109 4.37 -3.25 9.66
CA PHE A 109 4.57 -1.83 9.95
C PHE A 109 5.05 -1.10 8.70
N ILE A 110 4.51 0.08 8.44
CA ILE A 110 4.96 0.97 7.38
C ILE A 110 5.30 2.34 7.95
N ALA A 111 6.45 2.89 7.53
CA ALA A 111 6.78 4.29 7.75
C ALA A 111 6.97 5.00 6.41
N GLN A 112 6.39 6.19 6.30
CA GLN A 112 6.43 7.01 5.09
C GLN A 112 6.78 8.46 5.42
N ASP A 113 7.42 9.13 4.46
CA ASP A 113 7.55 10.59 4.44
C ASP A 113 6.17 11.19 4.19
N PHE A 114 5.71 12.03 5.12
CA PHE A 114 4.36 12.58 5.06
C PHE A 114 4.18 13.58 3.91
N GLU A 115 5.22 14.32 3.53
CA GLU A 115 5.13 15.34 2.48
C GLU A 115 5.32 14.72 1.10
N LYS A 116 6.36 13.88 0.95
CA LYS A 116 6.73 13.31 -0.35
C LYS A 116 5.98 12.02 -0.67
N LEU A 117 5.28 11.44 0.30
CA LEU A 117 4.59 10.15 0.19
C LEU A 117 5.53 8.99 -0.18
N ASN A 118 6.83 9.16 0.05
CA ASN A 118 7.83 8.13 -0.19
C ASN A 118 7.86 7.16 0.98
N ILE A 119 7.86 5.87 0.67
CA ILE A 119 8.01 4.82 1.67
C ILE A 119 9.45 4.84 2.20
N ILE A 120 9.61 5.01 3.51
CA ILE A 120 10.91 4.96 4.19
C ILE A 120 11.26 3.49 4.43
N THR A 121 10.31 2.74 5.00
CA THR A 121 10.51 1.32 5.32
C THR A 121 9.19 0.58 5.45
N VAL A 122 9.23 -0.72 5.16
CA VAL A 122 8.16 -1.68 5.42
C VAL A 122 8.78 -2.83 6.22
N LEU A 123 8.23 -3.13 7.38
CA LEU A 123 8.70 -4.19 8.27
C LEU A 123 7.68 -5.31 8.34
N GLU A 124 8.12 -6.55 8.22
CA GLU A 124 7.24 -7.72 8.21
C GLU A 124 6.42 -7.86 9.51
N GLY A 125 6.96 -7.36 10.63
CA GLY A 125 6.30 -7.36 11.94
C GLY A 125 6.05 -5.96 12.49
N ARG A 126 5.02 -5.86 13.34
CA ARG A 126 4.61 -4.62 14.04
C ARG A 126 4.98 -4.58 15.53
N THR A 127 5.78 -5.53 15.99
CA THR A 127 6.20 -5.58 17.40
C THR A 127 7.16 -4.43 17.70
N GLN A 128 7.14 -3.93 18.93
CA GLN A 128 8.03 -2.83 19.32
C GLN A 128 9.51 -3.16 19.12
N ALA A 129 9.91 -4.42 19.33
CA ALA A 129 11.28 -4.87 19.11
C ALA A 129 11.71 -4.69 17.64
N VAL A 130 10.91 -5.17 16.69
CA VAL A 130 11.21 -5.07 15.25
C VAL A 130 11.34 -3.63 14.80
N ILE A 131 10.42 -2.76 15.24
CA ILE A 131 10.43 -1.33 14.92
C ILE A 131 11.65 -0.63 15.56
N ARG A 132 11.93 -0.94 16.83
CA ARG A 132 13.08 -0.41 17.57
C ARG A 132 14.40 -0.77 16.89
N ASP A 133 14.60 -2.05 16.59
CA ASP A 133 15.84 -2.55 15.98
C ASP A 133 16.07 -1.92 14.61
N HIS A 134 15.00 -1.67 13.85
CA HIS A 134 15.09 -0.94 12.58
C HIS A 134 15.61 0.48 12.79
N PHE A 135 14.97 1.26 13.67
CA PHE A 135 15.22 2.69 13.81
C PHE A 135 16.46 3.04 14.65
N ILE A 136 16.93 2.15 15.54
CA ILE A 136 18.19 2.36 16.28
C ILE A 136 19.41 2.40 15.35
N ARG A 137 19.32 1.82 14.15
CA ARG A 137 20.37 1.92 13.13
C ARG A 137 20.58 3.33 12.59
N TYR A 138 19.61 4.24 12.79
CA TYR A 138 19.80 5.65 12.52
C TYR A 138 20.52 6.31 13.70
N ASP A 139 21.56 7.06 13.39
CA ASP A 139 22.26 7.88 14.37
C ASP A 139 21.28 8.78 15.12
N ARG A 140 21.58 9.01 16.40
CA ARG A 140 20.72 9.84 17.26
C ARG A 140 20.52 11.23 16.68
N ALA A 141 21.56 11.81 16.07
CA ALA A 141 21.48 13.11 15.40
C ALA A 141 20.42 13.12 14.29
N VAL A 142 20.36 12.08 13.47
CA VAL A 142 19.36 11.94 12.40
C VAL A 142 17.96 11.76 12.98
N ARG A 143 17.81 10.97 14.04
CA ARG A 143 16.51 10.79 14.73
C ARG A 143 16.01 12.09 15.36
N CYS A 144 16.90 12.94 15.87
CA CYS A 144 16.52 14.25 16.43
C CYS A 144 16.06 15.27 15.36
N GLN A 145 16.31 15.04 14.07
CA GLN A 145 15.83 15.91 12.99
C GLN A 145 14.34 15.72 12.71
N VAL A 146 13.76 14.58 13.10
CA VAL A 146 12.32 14.33 12.98
C VAL A 146 11.58 15.26 13.94
N LYS A 147 10.71 16.12 13.40
CA LYS A 147 9.94 17.13 14.15
C LYS A 147 8.55 16.64 14.47
N ILE A 148 7.92 15.87 13.58
CA ILE A 148 6.54 15.41 13.73
C ILE A 148 6.43 13.94 13.32
N ILE A 149 5.72 13.15 14.13
CA ILE A 149 5.33 11.79 13.78
C ILE A 149 3.82 11.67 13.89
N THR A 150 3.16 11.36 12.77
CA THR A 150 1.74 11.01 12.74
C THR A 150 1.57 9.52 12.99
N ILE A 151 0.78 9.14 13.99
CA ILE A 151 0.54 7.73 14.36
C ILE A 151 -0.95 7.44 14.55
N ASP A 152 -1.34 6.17 14.41
CA ASP A 152 -2.63 5.69 14.92
C ASP A 152 -2.67 5.72 16.47
N MET A 153 -3.86 5.63 17.06
CA MET A 153 -4.13 5.65 18.50
C MET A 153 -3.64 4.39 19.25
N PHE A 154 -2.75 3.59 18.65
CA PHE A 154 -2.18 2.41 19.27
C PHE A 154 -1.10 2.79 20.30
N SER A 155 -1.45 2.68 21.59
CA SER A 155 -0.61 3.10 22.73
C SER A 155 0.86 2.60 22.67
N PRO A 156 1.15 1.34 22.28
CA PRO A 156 2.53 0.87 22.14
C PRO A 156 3.38 1.67 21.15
N TYR A 157 2.80 2.24 20.09
CA TYR A 157 3.53 3.09 19.15
C TYR A 157 3.83 4.45 19.75
N TYR A 158 2.90 5.01 20.52
CA TYR A 158 3.13 6.29 21.19
C TYR A 158 4.34 6.23 22.13
N ALA A 159 4.39 5.22 22.99
CA ALA A 159 5.52 5.03 23.90
C ALA A 159 6.85 4.81 23.15
N LEU A 160 6.82 4.00 22.09
CA LEU A 160 8.00 3.69 21.30
C LEU A 160 8.51 4.91 20.49
N ALA A 161 7.62 5.65 19.85
CA ALA A 161 7.96 6.86 19.10
C ALA A 161 8.61 7.90 20.01
N LYS A 162 8.09 8.07 21.23
CA LYS A 162 8.67 8.99 22.22
C LYS A 162 10.09 8.58 22.65
N GLN A 163 10.36 7.28 22.76
CA GLN A 163 11.69 6.75 23.09
C GLN A 163 12.67 6.91 21.91
N LEU A 164 12.23 6.63 20.69
CA LEU A 164 13.09 6.63 19.50
C LEU A 164 13.34 8.04 18.94
N PHE A 165 12.38 8.95 19.07
CA PHE A 165 12.41 10.29 18.47
C PHE A 165 12.16 11.37 19.53
N PRO A 166 13.17 11.69 20.35
CA PRO A 166 13.00 12.54 21.52
C PRO A 166 12.59 13.99 21.18
N CYS A 167 12.94 14.47 19.98
CA CYS A 167 12.61 15.83 19.51
C CYS A 167 11.27 15.92 18.76
N ALA A 168 10.64 14.78 18.46
CA ALA A 168 9.44 14.75 17.65
C ALA A 168 8.17 14.99 18.47
N LYS A 169 7.26 15.79 17.93
CA LYS A 169 5.88 15.90 18.41
C LYS A 169 5.06 14.78 17.81
N ILE A 170 4.43 13.98 18.68
CA ILE A 170 3.58 12.88 18.26
C ILE A 170 2.16 13.43 18.05
N VAL A 171 1.63 13.26 16.85
CA VAL A 171 0.29 13.71 16.46
C VAL A 171 -0.54 12.49 16.11
N LEU A 172 -1.78 12.46 16.60
CA LEU A 172 -2.71 11.39 16.24
C LEU A 172 -3.26 11.62 14.84
N ASP A 173 -3.31 10.57 14.04
CA ASP A 173 -3.91 10.66 12.71
C ASP A 173 -5.42 10.89 12.81
N ARG A 174 -5.86 12.03 12.26
CA ARG A 174 -7.26 12.44 12.21
C ARG A 174 -8.13 11.44 11.45
N PHE A 175 -7.60 10.73 10.46
CA PHE A 175 -8.37 9.73 9.72
C PHE A 175 -8.89 8.64 10.66
N HIS A 176 -8.05 8.13 11.54
CA HIS A 176 -8.43 7.11 12.52
C HIS A 176 -9.46 7.66 13.50
N ILE A 177 -9.29 8.88 14.00
CA ILE A 177 -10.28 9.54 14.88
C ILE A 177 -11.66 9.61 14.21
N VAL A 178 -11.72 10.13 12.98
CA VAL A 178 -12.97 10.27 12.21
C VAL A 178 -13.57 8.89 11.92
N GLN A 179 -12.74 7.89 11.59
CA GLN A 179 -13.18 6.53 11.34
C GLN A 179 -13.80 5.89 12.61
N HIS A 180 -13.15 6.04 13.77
CA HIS A 180 -13.64 5.54 15.04
C HIS A 180 -14.97 6.19 15.44
N LEU A 181 -15.09 7.52 15.33
CA LEU A 181 -16.33 8.25 15.56
C LEU A 181 -17.44 7.78 14.61
N SER A 182 -17.15 7.65 13.32
CA SER A 182 -18.11 7.18 12.31
C SER A 182 -18.61 5.76 12.61
N ARG A 183 -17.71 4.86 13.02
CA ARG A 183 -18.07 3.50 13.43
C ARG A 183 -18.91 3.49 14.70
N ALA A 184 -18.59 4.32 15.69
CA ALA A 184 -19.38 4.46 16.91
C ALA A 184 -20.80 4.95 16.60
N MET A 185 -20.93 6.03 15.82
CA MET A 185 -22.22 6.54 15.36
C MET A 185 -23.03 5.49 14.58
N SER A 186 -22.37 4.72 13.71
CA SER A 186 -23.03 3.63 13.00
C SER A 186 -23.52 2.52 13.91
N ARG A 187 -22.78 2.17 14.98
CA ARG A 187 -23.20 1.18 15.97
C ARG A 187 -24.45 1.64 16.70
N VAL A 188 -24.45 2.87 17.24
CA VAL A 188 -25.60 3.46 17.93
C VAL A 188 -26.82 3.53 17.01
N ARG A 189 -26.63 4.00 15.77
CA ARG A 189 -27.68 4.02 14.75
C ARG A 189 -28.29 2.63 14.51
N VAL A 190 -27.46 1.59 14.40
CA VAL A 190 -27.95 0.21 14.20
C VAL A 190 -28.68 -0.31 15.43
N GLN A 191 -28.20 0.03 16.64
CA GLN A 191 -28.89 -0.33 17.89
C GLN A 191 -30.29 0.27 17.95
N ILE A 192 -30.43 1.57 17.71
CA ILE A 192 -31.74 2.27 17.65
C ILE A 192 -32.60 1.68 16.53
N MET A 193 -32.05 1.51 15.33
CA MET A 193 -32.76 0.94 14.19
C MET A 193 -33.36 -0.43 14.50
N ASN A 194 -32.65 -1.28 15.25
CA ASN A 194 -33.10 -2.64 15.58
C ASN A 194 -34.15 -2.70 16.70
N GLN A 195 -34.44 -1.58 17.39
CA GLN A 195 -35.55 -1.51 18.34
C GLN A 195 -36.92 -1.42 17.65
N PHE A 196 -36.94 -0.95 16.39
CA PHE A 196 -38.16 -0.83 15.60
C PHE A 196 -38.45 -2.09 14.78
N ASP A 197 -39.73 -2.35 14.53
CA ASP A 197 -40.13 -3.42 13.60
C ASP A 197 -39.60 -3.14 12.18
N ARG A 198 -39.21 -4.19 11.45
CA ARG A 198 -38.60 -4.06 10.12
C ARG A 198 -39.52 -3.42 9.07
N LYS A 199 -40.84 -3.48 9.26
CA LYS A 199 -41.83 -2.88 8.38
C LYS A 199 -42.18 -1.44 8.77
N SER A 200 -41.81 -1.00 9.97
CA SER A 200 -42.04 0.34 10.48
C SER A 200 -41.45 1.43 9.57
N HIS A 201 -42.00 2.63 9.69
CA HIS A 201 -41.54 3.79 8.94
C HIS A 201 -40.13 4.23 9.40
N GLU A 202 -39.93 4.23 10.72
CA GLU A 202 -38.72 4.60 11.45
C GLU A 202 -37.54 3.72 11.02
N TYR A 203 -37.72 2.39 11.02
CA TYR A 203 -36.70 1.45 10.54
C TYR A 203 -36.27 1.76 9.10
N LYS A 204 -37.25 1.96 8.20
CA LYS A 204 -37.00 2.25 6.78
C LYS A 204 -36.29 3.60 6.59
N ALA A 205 -36.68 4.62 7.36
CA ALA A 205 -36.07 5.94 7.33
C ALA A 205 -34.61 5.88 7.79
N ILE A 206 -34.32 5.31 8.97
CA ILE A 206 -32.96 5.18 9.51
C ILE A 206 -32.07 4.36 8.58
N LYS A 207 -32.60 3.25 8.03
CA LYS A 207 -31.86 2.40 7.09
C LYS A 207 -31.56 3.10 5.77
N ARG A 208 -32.49 3.88 5.20
CA ARG A 208 -32.33 4.53 3.90
C ARG A 208 -31.39 5.74 3.97
N TYR A 209 -31.53 6.55 5.02
CA TYR A 209 -30.88 7.85 5.13
C TYR A 209 -29.66 7.85 6.05
N TRP A 210 -29.12 6.68 6.42
CA TRP A 210 -27.99 6.53 7.33
C TRP A 210 -26.76 7.39 6.99
N LYS A 211 -26.52 7.67 5.70
CA LYS A 211 -25.39 8.52 5.25
C LYS A 211 -25.53 9.97 5.70
N LEU A 212 -26.74 10.46 5.94
CA LEU A 212 -26.97 11.84 6.39
C LEU A 212 -26.45 12.05 7.82
N ILE A 213 -26.55 11.01 8.67
CA ILE A 213 -26.07 11.04 10.06
C ILE A 213 -24.54 11.21 10.12
N GLN A 214 -23.82 10.72 9.11
CA GLN A 214 -22.35 10.81 9.03
C GLN A 214 -21.85 11.94 8.12
N LYS A 215 -22.76 12.72 7.54
CA LYS A 215 -22.38 13.77 6.60
C LYS A 215 -21.92 15.01 7.35
N ASP A 216 -20.86 15.66 6.84
CA ASP A 216 -20.45 16.98 7.32
C ASP A 216 -21.63 17.95 7.24
N SER A 217 -21.98 18.56 8.37
CA SER A 217 -23.13 19.46 8.50
C SER A 217 -23.05 20.63 7.51
N ARG A 218 -21.84 21.12 7.21
CA ARG A 218 -21.59 22.20 6.24
C ARG A 218 -21.86 21.79 4.79
N LYS A 219 -21.94 20.49 4.51
CA LYS A 219 -22.22 19.93 3.18
C LYS A 219 -23.67 19.46 3.03
N LEU A 220 -24.51 19.65 4.06
CA LEU A 220 -25.94 19.39 3.95
C LEU A 220 -26.54 20.40 2.96
N SER A 221 -27.35 19.90 2.04
CA SER A 221 -27.97 20.74 1.03
C SER A 221 -29.33 21.21 1.53
N ASP A 222 -29.58 22.51 1.36
CA ASP A 222 -30.86 23.16 1.64
C ASP A 222 -31.87 22.99 0.49
N LYS A 223 -31.47 22.31 -0.59
CA LYS A 223 -32.39 21.99 -1.68
C LYS A 223 -33.42 20.95 -1.20
N ARG A 224 -34.70 21.28 -1.38
CA ARG A 224 -35.81 20.37 -1.12
C ARG A 224 -35.98 19.40 -2.28
N PHE A 225 -36.12 18.12 -1.95
CA PHE A 225 -36.42 17.07 -2.91
C PHE A 225 -37.51 16.18 -2.36
N TYR A 226 -38.34 15.61 -3.25
CA TYR A 226 -39.34 14.64 -2.85
C TYR A 226 -38.66 13.42 -2.20
N ARG A 227 -39.15 13.02 -1.01
CA ARG A 227 -38.65 11.88 -0.26
C ARG A 227 -39.74 10.83 -0.13
N PRO A 228 -39.70 9.74 -0.92
CA PRO A 228 -40.75 8.72 -0.93
C PRO A 228 -41.01 8.09 0.44
N THR A 229 -39.97 7.98 1.29
CA THR A 229 -40.14 7.43 2.64
C THR A 229 -41.07 8.29 3.48
N PHE A 230 -40.93 9.63 3.42
CA PHE A 230 -41.74 10.60 4.18
C PHE A 230 -42.96 11.13 3.42
N ARG A 231 -43.09 10.83 2.12
CA ARG A 231 -44.15 11.33 1.22
C ARG A 231 -44.26 12.86 1.16
N MET A 232 -43.14 13.56 1.27
CA MET A 232 -43.07 15.03 1.24
C MET A 232 -41.73 15.52 0.70
N HIS A 233 -41.66 16.79 0.31
CA HIS A 233 -40.42 17.45 -0.08
C HIS A 233 -39.68 17.92 1.16
N LEU A 234 -38.50 17.35 1.41
CA LEU A 234 -37.66 17.69 2.56
C LEU A 234 -36.24 18.03 2.12
N THR A 235 -35.63 18.94 2.86
CA THR A 235 -34.18 19.17 2.86
C THR A 235 -33.46 18.02 3.56
N ASN A 236 -32.14 17.95 3.38
CA ASN A 236 -31.36 16.94 4.11
C ASN A 236 -31.28 17.23 5.62
N LYS A 237 -31.43 18.50 6.03
CA LYS A 237 -31.44 18.91 7.43
C LYS A 237 -32.72 18.45 8.12
N GLU A 238 -33.89 18.74 7.54
CA GLU A 238 -35.19 18.29 8.09
C GLU A 238 -35.29 16.76 8.20
N ILE A 239 -34.68 16.02 7.25
CA ILE A 239 -34.59 14.56 7.36
C ILE A 239 -33.70 14.17 8.53
N LEU A 240 -32.53 14.79 8.67
CA LEU A 240 -31.61 14.49 9.77
C LEU A 240 -32.27 14.75 11.13
N ASP A 241 -32.95 15.87 11.30
CA ASP A 241 -33.65 16.22 12.54
C ASP A 241 -34.73 15.17 12.87
N LYS A 242 -35.52 14.73 11.87
CA LYS A 242 -36.49 13.62 12.02
C LYS A 242 -35.85 12.28 12.36
N LEU A 243 -34.64 12.00 11.86
CA LEU A 243 -33.94 10.75 12.20
C LEU A 243 -33.41 10.78 13.63
N LEU A 244 -32.96 11.95 14.10
CA LEU A 244 -32.44 12.13 15.45
C LEU A 244 -33.57 12.09 16.49
N SER A 245 -34.78 12.55 16.16
CA SER A 245 -35.94 12.44 17.04
C SER A 245 -36.42 11.00 17.30
N TYR A 246 -35.95 10.00 16.54
CA TYR A 246 -36.25 8.59 16.82
C TYR A 246 -35.39 7.99 17.94
N SER A 247 -34.47 8.78 18.50
CA SER A 247 -33.60 8.38 19.62
C SER A 247 -33.98 9.02 20.96
N GLU A 248 -34.99 9.89 20.95
CA GLU A 248 -35.65 10.43 22.14
C GLU A 248 -36.72 9.46 22.65
#